data_AF-A0A2V9R354-F1
#
_entry.id   AF-A0A2V9R354-F1
#
_cell.length_a   1.000
_cell.length_b   1.000
_cell.length_c   1.000
_cell.angle_alpha   90.00
_cell.angle_beta   90.00
_cell.angle_gamma   90.00
#
_symmetry.space_group_name_H-M   'P 1'
#
loop_
_entity.id
_entity.type
_entity.pdbx_description
1 polymer ?
#
loop_
_entity_poly.entity_id
_entity_poly.type
_entity_poly.pdbx_seq_one_letter_code
_entity_poly.pdbx_strand_id
1 'polypeptide(L)'
;MRACRLMITACLALGVVSAQESKPSPANPAESWPASSNPPAAVQKAPQPASSTSAPVSAASAPVASAPATMEQVVDRAIERERALLDMLKTRTPLVETYLQNLQLDPQTGPSPKQDHYFFGRMDLSEAIDRRDYLNKEGGFQKRLLGGFTNLFKFEYKPMGFSWMIFADRDDFNRQTYEFHYVHREFLGDVRCMVFDVTPKKGTGNGRFLGRMWVEDQDYNVVRLNGTYSPQPRNAYFFHMDSWRLNLVPGYWVPSYIYSEEGDFSLHSKDKMAFKAQTRIWGYDLQKGGKDTELTQVLVDSTVKDESPTSQDASPLQAQRQWQQQAEDNVVERLQNAGLIAPEGEVDKVLQTVVNNLQITNNLDLPRPVRTRVMLTSPLETFSVGNTIVVSRGLIDVLPDEASLAMVLSHELAHIVLGHNLGSKYAFNDRMLFNDESTYQNLGFKHVPEEEEAADKKAVDLLKNSPYSQKLDTAGLFLKQLAERGPALSALLNTHLGNSLTDKRGGVERMSILMSSAPALDPNKLDQIAALPLGGRVKLNAWDDRVELIKTPPVAITSARDKMPLEVTPFFPRLSRYGAVANTQAPATAANTSQ
;
A
#
# COMPACT_ATOMS: atom_id res chain seq x y z
N MET A 1 30.22 -70.14 -20.34
CA MET A 1 30.50 -69.64 -21.70
C MET A 1 31.32 -68.36 -21.54
N ARG A 2 32.65 -68.47 -21.41
CA ARG A 2 33.68 -68.30 -22.45
C ARG A 2 33.71 -66.90 -23.08
N ALA A 3 34.84 -66.25 -22.81
CA ALA A 3 35.37 -64.99 -23.33
C ALA A 3 35.47 -64.91 -24.85
N CYS A 4 35.62 -63.68 -25.38
CA CYS A 4 36.61 -63.38 -26.40
C CYS A 4 36.97 -61.89 -26.48
N ARG A 5 38.28 -61.63 -26.55
CA ARG A 5 38.98 -60.37 -26.83
C ARG A 5 39.35 -60.30 -28.33
N LEU A 6 39.54 -59.09 -28.86
CA LEU A 6 40.44 -58.67 -29.97
C LEU A 6 40.25 -57.14 -30.09
N MET A 7 41.16 -56.19 -29.83
CA MET A 7 42.62 -55.96 -29.99
C MET A 7 43.07 -55.51 -31.41
N ILE A 8 43.91 -54.45 -31.40
CA ILE A 8 44.86 -53.92 -32.42
C ILE A 8 44.32 -52.71 -33.22
N THR A 9 44.77 -51.43 -33.14
CA THR A 9 46.06 -50.68 -33.02
C THR A 9 46.63 -50.20 -34.38
N ALA A 10 46.78 -48.86 -34.56
CA ALA A 10 47.88 -48.11 -35.23
C ALA A 10 47.43 -46.63 -35.47
N CYS A 11 47.98 -45.56 -34.87
CA CYS A 11 49.34 -44.94 -34.86
C CYS A 11 49.74 -44.15 -36.13
N LEU A 12 49.80 -42.80 -36.01
CA LEU A 12 50.74 -41.83 -36.62
C LEU A 12 50.33 -40.42 -36.10
N ALA A 13 51.04 -39.68 -35.21
CA ALA A 13 52.39 -39.06 -35.27
C ALA A 13 52.52 -38.15 -36.52
N LEU A 14 52.85 -36.85 -36.50
CA LEU A 14 53.68 -35.96 -35.65
C LEU A 14 53.41 -34.49 -36.04
N GLY A 15 53.71 -33.53 -35.15
CA GLY A 15 53.81 -32.11 -35.51
C GLY A 15 53.89 -31.16 -34.33
N VAL A 16 55.02 -31.19 -33.60
CA VAL A 16 55.36 -30.28 -32.49
C VAL A 16 56.08 -29.06 -33.06
N VAL A 17 55.67 -27.84 -32.65
CA VAL A 17 56.58 -26.70 -32.52
C VAL A 17 56.31 -26.04 -31.17
N SER A 18 57.35 -26.06 -30.34
CA SER A 18 57.47 -25.39 -29.05
C SER A 18 58.24 -24.07 -29.22
N ALA A 19 57.79 -23.01 -28.54
CA ALA A 19 58.62 -21.90 -28.09
C ALA A 19 57.88 -21.26 -26.89
N GLN A 20 58.19 -21.64 -25.65
CA GLN A 20 59.29 -21.18 -24.79
C GLN A 20 58.85 -20.03 -23.88
N GLU A 21 58.93 -20.34 -22.57
CA GLU A 21 58.63 -19.50 -21.42
C GLU A 21 59.40 -18.18 -21.41
N SER A 22 58.74 -17.13 -20.92
CA SER A 22 59.38 -16.16 -20.04
C SER A 22 58.35 -15.58 -19.05
N LYS A 23 58.53 -15.92 -17.77
CA LYS A 23 58.05 -15.10 -16.64
C LYS A 23 59.03 -13.95 -16.43
N PRO A 24 58.54 -12.76 -16.08
CA PRO A 24 59.06 -12.11 -14.89
C PRO A 24 57.95 -11.68 -13.91
N SER A 25 58.35 -11.64 -12.64
CA SER A 25 57.58 -11.27 -11.45
C SER A 25 57.21 -9.76 -11.40
N PRO A 26 56.43 -9.31 -10.40
CA PRO A 26 55.42 -8.26 -10.56
C PRO A 26 55.99 -6.84 -10.44
N ALA A 27 55.47 -5.94 -11.25
CA ALA A 27 55.62 -4.50 -11.07
C ALA A 27 54.23 -3.87 -11.08
N ASN A 28 53.89 -3.18 -9.99
CA ASN A 28 52.75 -2.28 -9.88
C ASN A 28 52.76 -1.24 -11.01
N PRO A 29 51.59 -0.93 -11.58
CA PRO A 29 51.28 0.44 -11.95
C PRO A 29 50.01 0.89 -11.23
N ALA A 30 50.15 1.97 -10.46
CA ALA A 30 49.04 2.75 -9.98
C ALA A 30 48.30 3.36 -11.18
N GLU A 31 47.02 3.02 -11.37
CA GLU A 31 46.15 3.74 -12.29
C GLU A 31 45.55 4.95 -11.57
N SER A 32 46.21 6.09 -11.78
CA SER A 32 45.72 7.42 -11.53
C SER A 32 44.64 7.80 -12.55
N TRP A 33 43.51 8.28 -12.05
CA TRP A 33 42.44 8.91 -12.82
C TRP A 33 42.97 10.15 -13.56
N PRO A 34 42.53 10.42 -14.81
CA PRO A 34 42.91 11.65 -15.49
C PRO A 34 42.19 12.86 -14.85
N ALA A 35 42.99 13.75 -14.28
CA ALA A 35 42.58 15.07 -13.85
C ALA A 35 42.15 15.92 -15.05
N SER A 36 40.95 16.48 -15.00
CA SER A 36 40.51 17.53 -15.90
C SER A 36 41.21 18.85 -15.53
N SER A 37 41.99 19.36 -16.48
CA SER A 37 42.69 20.64 -16.40
C SER A 37 41.72 21.81 -16.60
N ASN A 38 41.63 22.70 -15.62
CA ASN A 38 41.05 24.03 -15.74
C ASN A 38 41.93 24.94 -16.62
N PRO A 39 41.37 25.66 -17.62
CA PRO A 39 41.97 26.87 -18.16
C PRO A 39 41.51 28.13 -17.40
N PRO A 40 42.22 29.26 -17.53
CA PRO A 40 42.24 30.35 -16.56
C PRO A 40 41.05 31.31 -16.66
N ALA A 41 40.74 31.92 -15.50
CA ALA A 41 39.74 32.96 -15.33
C ALA A 41 40.08 34.23 -16.12
N ALA A 42 39.18 34.63 -17.02
CA ALA A 42 39.10 35.96 -17.58
C ALA A 42 37.95 36.72 -16.89
N VAL A 43 38.27 37.83 -16.26
CA VAL A 43 37.33 38.75 -15.60
C VAL A 43 36.51 39.46 -16.67
N GLN A 44 35.21 39.17 -16.75
CA GLN A 44 34.25 40.00 -17.49
C GLN A 44 33.19 40.56 -16.54
N LYS A 45 33.15 41.90 -16.49
CA LYS A 45 32.17 42.72 -15.75
C LYS A 45 30.75 42.43 -16.24
N ALA A 46 29.85 42.22 -15.30
CA ALA A 46 28.41 42.16 -15.53
C ALA A 46 27.88 43.52 -16.07
N PRO A 47 27.01 43.53 -17.10
CA PRO A 47 26.19 44.68 -17.42
C PRO A 47 24.99 44.76 -16.46
N GLN A 48 24.80 45.92 -15.83
CA GLN A 48 23.57 46.25 -15.09
C GLN A 48 22.36 46.26 -16.04
N PRO A 49 21.22 45.64 -15.68
CA PRO A 49 19.96 45.91 -16.37
C PRO A 49 19.39 47.26 -15.90
N ALA A 50 19.05 48.09 -16.88
CA ALA A 50 18.38 49.37 -16.72
C ALA A 50 16.99 49.20 -16.08
N SER A 51 16.66 50.14 -15.20
CA SER A 51 15.36 50.32 -14.56
C SER A 51 14.25 50.59 -15.58
N SER A 52 13.36 49.63 -15.78
CA SER A 52 12.03 49.86 -16.36
C SER A 52 11.01 50.00 -15.24
N THR A 53 10.49 51.21 -15.06
CA THR A 53 9.34 51.54 -14.21
C THR A 53 8.10 50.79 -14.71
N SER A 54 7.68 49.74 -14.01
CA SER A 54 6.33 49.20 -14.07
C SER A 54 5.54 49.71 -12.87
N ALA A 55 4.38 50.31 -13.15
CA ALA A 55 3.42 50.76 -12.14
C ALA A 55 2.95 49.56 -11.29
N PRO A 56 2.71 49.74 -9.98
CA PRO A 56 2.24 48.66 -9.13
C PRO A 56 0.79 48.34 -9.48
N VAL A 57 0.57 47.16 -10.07
CA VAL A 57 -0.74 46.52 -10.02
C VAL A 57 -0.91 46.03 -8.59
N SER A 58 -1.73 46.72 -7.82
CA SER A 58 -2.14 46.29 -6.48
C SER A 58 -2.78 44.91 -6.58
N ALA A 59 -2.00 43.86 -6.29
CA ALA A 59 -2.56 42.60 -5.85
C ALA A 59 -3.33 42.92 -4.57
N ALA A 60 -4.66 42.85 -4.63
CA ALA A 60 -5.48 42.93 -3.44
C ALA A 60 -5.02 41.81 -2.49
N SER A 61 -4.32 42.20 -1.43
CA SER A 61 -4.00 41.32 -0.32
C SER A 61 -5.34 40.81 0.23
N ALA A 62 -5.62 39.52 0.04
CA ALA A 62 -6.66 38.86 0.81
C ALA A 62 -6.39 39.16 2.29
N PRO A 63 -7.39 39.59 3.08
CA PRO A 63 -7.17 39.92 4.47
C PRO A 63 -6.63 38.68 5.18
N VAL A 64 -5.41 38.77 5.69
CA VAL A 64 -4.87 37.77 6.62
C VAL A 64 -5.78 37.83 7.84
N ALA A 65 -6.60 36.79 8.02
CA ALA A 65 -7.44 36.68 9.21
C ALA A 65 -6.54 36.82 10.44
N SER A 66 -6.88 37.76 11.33
CA SER A 66 -6.10 37.99 12.54
C SER A 66 -5.93 36.69 13.33
N ALA A 67 -4.79 36.49 13.99
CA ALA A 67 -4.63 35.35 14.89
C ALA A 67 -5.69 35.41 16.01
N PRO A 68 -6.29 34.27 16.42
CA PRO A 68 -7.30 34.26 17.46
C PRO A 68 -6.68 34.71 18.78
N ALA A 69 -7.37 35.61 19.46
CA ALA A 69 -6.97 36.16 20.75
C ALA A 69 -7.32 35.23 21.91
N THR A 70 -8.30 34.33 21.73
CA THR A 70 -8.73 33.37 22.77
C THR A 70 -8.89 31.96 22.24
N MET A 71 -8.90 31.01 23.16
CA MET A 71 -9.09 29.60 22.82
C MET A 71 -10.53 29.32 22.38
N GLU A 72 -11.50 30.12 22.81
CA GLU A 72 -12.86 30.04 22.25
C GLU A 72 -12.89 30.37 20.75
N GLN A 73 -12.12 31.37 20.31
CA GLN A 73 -12.04 31.73 18.89
C GLN A 73 -11.36 30.64 18.06
N VAL A 74 -10.41 29.90 18.64
CA VAL A 74 -9.81 28.70 18.02
C VAL A 74 -10.88 27.64 17.79
N VAL A 75 -11.71 27.36 18.79
CA VAL A 75 -12.80 26.38 18.70
C VAL A 75 -13.83 26.82 17.65
N ASP A 76 -14.19 28.11 17.61
CA ASP A 76 -15.15 28.64 16.62
C ASP A 76 -14.63 28.44 15.18
N ARG A 77 -13.33 28.68 14.94
CA ARG A 77 -12.68 28.43 13.64
C ARG A 77 -12.61 26.94 13.33
N ALA A 78 -12.28 26.09 14.30
CA ALA A 78 -12.23 24.66 14.09
C ALA A 78 -13.59 24.08 13.68
N ILE A 79 -14.67 24.57 14.29
CA ILE A 79 -16.04 24.22 13.90
C ILE A 79 -16.36 24.70 12.47
N GLU A 80 -15.96 25.91 12.10
CA GLU A 80 -16.15 26.43 10.75
C GLU A 80 -15.36 25.63 9.71
N ARG A 81 -14.10 25.29 10.00
CA ARG A 81 -13.27 24.43 9.14
C ARG A 81 -13.85 23.04 8.99
N GLU A 82 -14.42 22.45 10.04
CA GLU A 82 -15.07 21.15 9.98
C GLU A 82 -16.28 21.17 9.03
N ARG A 83 -17.09 22.24 9.08
CA ARG A 83 -18.20 22.43 8.12
C ARG A 83 -17.71 22.60 6.69
N ALA A 84 -16.67 23.41 6.48
CA ALA A 84 -16.07 23.60 5.17
C ALA A 84 -15.48 22.29 4.61
N LEU A 85 -14.91 21.44 5.47
CA LEU A 85 -14.45 20.10 5.10
C LEU A 85 -15.62 19.22 4.66
N LEU A 86 -16.71 19.20 5.42
CA LEU A 86 -17.93 18.46 5.06
C LEU A 86 -18.45 18.90 3.69
N ASP A 87 -18.51 20.20 3.43
CA ASP A 87 -18.95 20.75 2.14
C ASP A 87 -18.06 20.29 0.98
N MET A 88 -16.73 20.31 1.17
CA MET A 88 -15.77 19.81 0.18
C MET A 88 -15.98 18.32 -0.11
N LEU A 89 -16.24 17.54 0.93
CA LEU A 89 -16.39 16.09 0.85
C LEU A 89 -17.70 15.62 0.20
N LYS A 90 -18.77 16.42 0.21
CA LYS A 90 -20.11 16.05 -0.31
C LYS A 90 -20.14 15.55 -1.76
N THR A 91 -19.15 15.94 -2.56
CA THR A 91 -19.06 15.58 -3.99
C THR A 91 -18.20 14.34 -4.24
N ARG A 92 -17.70 13.68 -3.19
CA ARG A 92 -16.69 12.63 -3.30
C ARG A 92 -17.28 11.26 -2.91
N THR A 93 -16.77 10.22 -3.57
CA THR A 93 -17.15 8.82 -3.32
C THR A 93 -15.92 7.94 -3.13
N PRO A 94 -15.12 8.16 -2.07
CA PRO A 94 -13.87 7.45 -1.88
C PRO A 94 -14.09 5.95 -1.62
N LEU A 95 -13.04 5.17 -1.86
CA LEU A 95 -12.94 3.79 -1.42
C LEU A 95 -12.63 3.74 0.06
N VAL A 96 -13.25 2.79 0.75
CA VAL A 96 -13.02 2.49 2.15
C VAL A 96 -12.74 1.01 2.30
N GLU A 97 -11.61 0.73 2.93
CA GLU A 97 -11.18 -0.60 3.30
C GLU A 97 -11.13 -0.68 4.83
N THR A 98 -11.74 -1.71 5.41
CA THR A 98 -11.59 -2.02 6.84
C THR A 98 -11.16 -3.47 6.99
N TYR A 99 -10.00 -3.67 7.60
CA TYR A 99 -9.50 -4.99 7.99
C TYR A 99 -9.50 -5.09 9.52
N LEU A 100 -10.13 -6.13 10.05
CA LEU A 100 -10.37 -6.33 11.47
C LEU A 100 -9.89 -7.72 11.89
N GLN A 101 -9.25 -7.80 13.06
CA GLN A 101 -8.83 -9.04 13.71
C GLN A 101 -9.48 -9.15 15.08
N ASN A 102 -10.34 -10.15 15.26
CA ASN A 102 -10.77 -10.60 16.58
C ASN A 102 -9.58 -11.27 17.27
N LEU A 103 -9.39 -10.95 18.53
CA LEU A 103 -8.21 -11.35 19.29
C LEU A 103 -8.52 -12.45 20.30
N GLN A 104 -7.50 -13.24 20.60
CA GLN A 104 -7.44 -14.15 21.74
C GLN A 104 -6.12 -13.95 22.47
N LEU A 105 -6.11 -14.24 23.77
CA LEU A 105 -4.88 -14.15 24.55
C LEU A 105 -4.02 -15.39 24.32
N ASP A 106 -2.79 -15.19 23.84
CA ASP A 106 -1.72 -16.18 23.83
C ASP A 106 -0.75 -15.91 25.00
N PRO A 107 -0.37 -16.92 25.81
CA PRO A 107 0.53 -16.72 26.94
C PRO A 107 1.92 -16.18 26.56
N GLN A 108 2.46 -16.57 25.41
CA GLN A 108 3.79 -16.19 24.95
C GLN A 108 3.74 -14.88 24.16
N THR A 109 2.88 -14.80 23.15
CA THR A 109 2.85 -13.64 22.23
C THR A 109 1.87 -12.54 22.65
N GLY A 110 1.05 -12.77 23.69
CA GLY A 110 0.03 -11.80 24.11
C GLY A 110 -1.23 -11.88 23.23
N PRO A 111 -2.00 -10.78 23.11
CA PRO A 111 -3.17 -10.74 22.23
C PRO A 111 -2.77 -11.08 20.80
N SER A 112 -3.41 -12.10 20.21
CA SER A 112 -3.10 -12.59 18.88
C SER A 112 -4.38 -12.84 18.07
N PRO A 113 -4.33 -12.81 16.73
CA PRO A 113 -5.51 -13.02 15.89
C PRO A 113 -6.11 -14.41 16.06
N LYS A 114 -7.43 -14.45 16.27
CA LYS A 114 -8.26 -15.67 16.29
C LYS A 114 -9.10 -15.82 15.04
N GLN A 115 -9.58 -14.70 14.52
CA GLN A 115 -10.44 -14.63 13.34
C GLN A 115 -10.30 -13.24 12.74
N ASP A 116 -10.41 -13.11 11.43
CA ASP A 116 -10.41 -11.83 10.74
C ASP A 116 -11.65 -11.58 9.88
N HIS A 117 -11.85 -10.31 9.55
CA HIS A 117 -12.92 -9.81 8.69
C HIS A 117 -12.34 -8.74 7.77
N TYR A 118 -12.80 -8.76 6.52
CA TYR A 118 -12.38 -7.80 5.51
C TYR A 118 -13.61 -7.16 4.88
N PHE A 119 -13.62 -5.84 4.85
CA PHE A 119 -14.68 -5.05 4.25
C PHE A 119 -14.09 -4.05 3.27
N PHE A 120 -14.67 -3.98 2.09
CA PHE A 120 -14.22 -3.08 1.04
C PHE A 120 -15.41 -2.55 0.25
N GLY A 121 -15.40 -1.25 -0.05
CA GLY A 121 -16.37 -0.65 -0.95
C GLY A 121 -16.27 0.86 -1.01
N ARG A 122 -17.26 1.49 -1.65
CA ARG A 122 -17.33 2.95 -1.76
C ARG A 122 -18.18 3.55 -0.66
N MET A 123 -17.74 4.71 -0.18
CA MET A 123 -18.49 5.55 0.75
C MET A 123 -19.01 6.77 0.00
N ASP A 124 -20.32 6.99 0.04
CA ASP A 124 -20.94 8.20 -0.48
C ASP A 124 -20.96 9.26 0.64
N LEU A 125 -20.24 10.36 0.42
CA LEU A 125 -20.10 11.44 1.40
C LEU A 125 -21.16 12.54 1.26
N SER A 126 -22.14 12.38 0.36
CA SER A 126 -23.24 13.33 0.20
C SER A 126 -24.14 13.44 1.45
N GLU A 127 -25.00 14.45 1.50
CA GLU A 127 -25.92 14.73 2.63
C GLU A 127 -27.01 13.69 2.82
N ALA A 128 -27.29 12.84 1.82
CA ALA A 128 -28.49 12.00 1.76
C ALA A 128 -28.49 10.80 2.73
N ILE A 129 -27.51 10.72 3.63
CA ILE A 129 -27.26 9.54 4.44
C ILE A 129 -27.10 9.94 5.91
N ASP A 130 -28.22 9.97 6.64
CA ASP A 130 -28.24 10.23 8.08
C ASP A 130 -27.74 8.99 8.87
N ARG A 131 -26.88 9.19 9.87
CA ARG A 131 -26.40 8.15 10.79
C ARG A 131 -27.57 7.39 11.44
N ARG A 132 -28.69 8.06 11.69
CA ARG A 132 -29.90 7.48 12.33
C ARG A 132 -30.64 6.51 11.42
N ASP A 133 -30.61 6.73 10.10
CA ASP A 133 -31.24 5.83 9.13
C ASP A 133 -30.55 4.45 9.10
N TYR A 134 -29.27 4.36 9.47
CA TYR A 134 -28.49 3.12 9.51
C TYR A 134 -28.65 2.29 10.79
N LEU A 135 -28.90 2.94 11.91
CA LEU A 135 -29.26 2.22 13.14
C LEU A 135 -30.64 1.56 12.99
N ASN A 136 -31.50 2.10 12.12
CA ASN A 136 -32.89 1.67 11.96
C ASN A 136 -33.18 0.80 10.71
N LYS A 137 -32.29 0.71 9.70
CA LYS A 137 -32.51 -0.09 8.48
C LYS A 137 -31.48 -1.20 8.32
N GLU A 138 -31.93 -2.45 8.47
CA GLU A 138 -31.13 -3.68 8.30
C GLU A 138 -30.93 -4.12 6.83
N GLY A 139 -31.55 -3.49 5.83
CA GLY A 139 -31.69 -4.12 4.50
C GLY A 139 -31.22 -3.35 3.25
N GLY A 140 -30.78 -2.09 3.37
CA GLY A 140 -30.62 -1.22 2.18
C GLY A 140 -29.26 -1.29 1.47
N PHE A 141 -28.17 -1.46 2.24
CA PHE A 141 -26.80 -1.25 1.74
C PHE A 141 -25.98 -2.54 1.54
N GLN A 142 -26.48 -3.67 2.05
CA GLN A 142 -25.86 -4.99 1.89
C GLN A 142 -25.80 -5.46 0.42
N LYS A 143 -26.58 -4.84 -0.48
CA LYS A 143 -26.50 -5.05 -1.93
C LYS A 143 -25.42 -4.23 -2.65
N ARG A 144 -24.83 -3.21 -2.02
CA ARG A 144 -23.82 -2.32 -2.63
C ARG A 144 -22.39 -2.56 -2.13
N LEU A 145 -22.22 -3.27 -1.02
CA LEU A 145 -20.92 -3.79 -0.58
C LEU A 145 -20.72 -5.19 -1.17
N LEU A 146 -19.94 -5.27 -2.24
CA LEU A 146 -19.59 -6.52 -2.88
C LEU A 146 -18.52 -7.25 -2.05
N GLY A 147 -18.99 -8.09 -1.13
CA GLY A 147 -18.17 -9.02 -0.36
C GLY A 147 -19.07 -10.07 0.28
N GLY A 148 -18.86 -11.34 -0.07
CA GLY A 148 -19.71 -12.47 0.32
C GLY A 148 -19.86 -12.67 1.83
N PHE A 149 -21.07 -13.07 2.20
CA PHE A 149 -21.60 -13.26 3.54
C PHE A 149 -20.89 -14.36 4.35
N THR A 150 -20.66 -14.11 5.64
CA THR A 150 -20.51 -15.15 6.69
C THR A 150 -21.55 -14.95 7.79
N ASN A 151 -22.77 -15.43 7.54
CA ASN A 151 -23.93 -15.35 8.46
C ASN A 151 -23.88 -16.41 9.58
N LEU A 152 -22.93 -16.34 10.52
CA LEU A 152 -22.85 -17.35 11.61
C LEU A 152 -22.40 -16.83 13.00
N PHE A 153 -22.56 -15.55 13.36
CA PHE A 153 -22.11 -15.03 14.66
C PHE A 153 -23.09 -14.11 15.40
N LYS A 154 -22.94 -14.03 16.73
CA LYS A 154 -23.77 -13.22 17.67
C LYS A 154 -23.52 -11.71 17.59
N PHE A 155 -22.49 -11.27 16.84
CA PHE A 155 -22.17 -9.86 16.61
C PHE A 155 -21.99 -9.64 15.11
N GLU A 156 -22.72 -8.68 14.55
CA GLU A 156 -22.62 -8.27 13.15
C GLU A 156 -21.85 -6.94 13.09
N TYR A 157 -20.64 -6.98 12.51
CA TYR A 157 -19.89 -5.76 12.22
C TYR A 157 -20.57 -5.02 11.07
N LYS A 158 -20.93 -3.75 11.28
CA LYS A 158 -21.46 -2.88 10.22
C LYS A 158 -20.31 -2.09 9.60
N PRO A 159 -19.87 -2.40 8.37
CA PRO A 159 -18.67 -1.78 7.77
C PRO A 159 -18.76 -0.26 7.70
N MET A 160 -19.96 0.26 7.39
CA MET A 160 -20.21 1.70 7.34
C MET A 160 -20.08 2.37 8.71
N GLY A 161 -20.26 1.65 9.81
CA GLY A 161 -20.04 2.17 11.16
C GLY A 161 -18.60 2.59 11.41
N PHE A 162 -17.62 1.86 10.86
CA PHE A 162 -16.21 2.24 10.90
C PHE A 162 -15.95 3.46 10.02
N SER A 163 -16.50 3.50 8.79
CA SER A 163 -16.34 4.64 7.89
C SER A 163 -16.89 5.95 8.47
N TRP A 164 -17.92 5.88 9.30
CA TRP A 164 -18.50 7.03 9.99
C TRP A 164 -17.59 7.67 11.04
N MET A 165 -16.55 6.96 11.48
CA MET A 165 -15.58 7.42 12.49
C MET A 165 -14.63 8.52 11.98
N ILE A 166 -14.78 8.99 10.73
CA ILE A 166 -14.02 10.14 10.24
C ILE A 166 -14.51 11.50 10.77
N PHE A 167 -15.73 11.54 11.33
CA PHE A 167 -16.38 12.77 11.79
C PHE A 167 -16.55 12.79 13.30
N ALA A 168 -16.31 13.95 13.93
CA ALA A 168 -16.77 14.16 15.29
C ALA A 168 -18.31 14.17 15.32
N ASP A 169 -18.94 15.01 14.51
CA ASP A 169 -20.38 15.05 14.33
C ASP A 169 -20.68 15.68 12.98
N ARG A 170 -21.56 15.09 12.18
CA ARG A 170 -21.90 15.62 10.86
C ARG A 170 -22.91 16.74 10.93
N ASP A 171 -23.83 16.66 11.87
CA ASP A 171 -25.05 17.44 11.83
C ASP A 171 -24.98 18.59 12.83
N ASP A 172 -24.48 18.31 14.04
CA ASP A 172 -24.47 19.30 15.12
C ASP A 172 -23.11 19.43 15.81
N PHE A 173 -22.00 19.45 15.06
CA PHE A 173 -20.71 19.83 15.65
C PHE A 173 -20.68 21.34 15.94
N ASN A 174 -21.05 21.74 17.15
CA ASN A 174 -21.11 23.14 17.56
C ASN A 174 -21.04 23.31 19.09
N ARG A 175 -20.97 24.55 19.57
CA ARG A 175 -20.88 24.87 21.01
C ARG A 175 -22.21 24.78 21.77
N GLN A 176 -23.34 24.62 21.08
CA GLN A 176 -24.62 24.39 21.73
C GLN A 176 -24.75 22.93 22.16
N THR A 177 -24.12 22.01 21.43
CA THR A 177 -24.14 20.57 21.66
C THR A 177 -22.89 20.06 22.37
N TYR A 178 -21.74 20.72 22.22
CA TYR A 178 -20.47 20.30 22.80
C TYR A 178 -19.85 21.34 23.75
N GLU A 179 -19.08 20.83 24.71
CA GLU A 179 -18.12 21.57 25.51
C GLU A 179 -16.69 21.23 25.06
N PHE A 180 -15.84 22.24 25.03
CA PHE A 180 -14.45 22.13 24.58
C PHE A 180 -13.55 22.61 25.71
N HIS A 181 -12.66 21.73 26.16
CA HIS A 181 -11.71 22.02 27.23
C HIS A 181 -10.31 21.93 26.67
N TYR A 182 -9.59 23.05 26.62
CA TYR A 182 -8.21 23.05 26.17
C TYR A 182 -7.32 22.29 27.16
N VAL A 183 -6.46 21.44 26.61
CA VAL A 183 -5.55 20.59 27.39
C VAL A 183 -4.14 21.14 27.31
N HIS A 184 -3.54 21.12 26.11
CA HIS A 184 -2.16 21.55 25.87
C HIS A 184 -1.89 21.74 24.37
N ARG A 185 -0.62 22.02 24.01
CA ARG A 185 -0.12 21.98 22.63
C ARG A 185 0.90 20.88 22.48
N GLU A 186 0.88 20.20 21.34
CA GLU A 186 1.88 19.19 20.99
C GLU A 186 2.14 19.18 19.48
N PHE A 187 3.19 18.47 19.07
CA PHE A 187 3.52 18.26 17.67
C PHE A 187 3.06 16.88 17.22
N LEU A 188 2.33 16.83 16.11
CA LEU A 188 2.07 15.62 15.35
C LEU A 188 2.94 15.68 14.09
N GLY A 189 4.13 15.08 14.14
CA GLY A 189 5.14 15.28 13.10
C GLY A 189 5.61 16.73 13.02
N ASP A 190 5.45 17.36 11.85
CA ASP A 190 5.87 18.75 11.61
C ASP A 190 4.74 19.77 11.89
N VAL A 191 3.58 19.28 12.36
CA VAL A 191 2.38 20.09 12.56
C VAL A 191 2.17 20.33 14.04
N ARG A 192 2.18 21.60 14.43
CA ARG A 192 1.86 22.01 15.79
C ARG A 192 0.34 22.04 15.95
N CYS A 193 -0.13 21.39 17.01
CA CYS A 193 -1.54 21.23 17.32
C CYS A 193 -1.89 21.85 18.67
N MET A 194 -3.14 22.30 18.80
CA MET A 194 -3.82 22.58 20.06
C MET A 194 -4.77 21.42 20.34
N VAL A 195 -4.74 20.93 21.58
CA VAL A 195 -5.44 19.72 21.99
C VAL A 195 -6.62 20.09 22.87
N PHE A 196 -7.78 19.51 22.56
CA PHE A 196 -9.03 19.75 23.27
C PHE A 196 -9.68 18.44 23.69
N ASP A 197 -10.15 18.37 24.93
CA ASP A 197 -11.15 17.38 25.31
C ASP A 197 -12.54 17.91 24.89
N VAL A 198 -13.30 17.05 24.22
CA VAL A 198 -14.61 17.35 23.62
C VAL A 198 -15.65 16.45 24.27
N THR A 199 -16.63 17.08 24.91
CA THR A 199 -17.65 16.39 25.71
C THR A 199 -19.03 16.81 25.23
N PRO A 200 -19.95 15.89 24.93
CA PRO A 200 -21.31 16.27 24.56
C PRO A 200 -22.06 16.78 25.78
N LYS A 201 -22.81 17.86 25.61
CA LYS A 201 -23.69 18.41 26.64
C LYS A 201 -24.86 17.46 26.88
N LYS A 202 -25.33 17.41 28.13
CA LYS A 202 -26.46 16.55 28.53
C LYS A 202 -27.72 16.89 27.73
N GLY A 203 -28.45 15.87 27.30
CA GLY A 203 -29.75 16.03 26.61
C GLY A 203 -29.67 16.41 25.13
N THR A 204 -28.49 16.35 24.50
CA THR A 204 -28.27 16.75 23.09
C THR A 204 -28.44 15.62 22.08
N GLY A 205 -28.98 14.48 22.50
CA GLY A 205 -29.20 13.28 21.67
C GLY A 205 -28.19 12.16 21.92
N ASN A 206 -28.27 11.11 21.10
CA ASN A 206 -27.41 9.92 21.18
C ASN A 206 -26.31 9.97 20.11
N GLY A 207 -25.22 9.23 20.33
CA GLY A 207 -24.16 9.07 19.33
C GLY A 207 -23.37 10.33 19.03
N ARG A 208 -23.12 11.16 20.04
CA ARG A 208 -22.29 12.38 19.98
C ARG A 208 -20.84 12.02 20.30
N PHE A 209 -19.87 12.71 19.69
CA PHE A 209 -18.46 12.41 19.93
C PHE A 209 -18.03 12.72 21.36
N LEU A 210 -17.29 11.82 21.97
CA LEU A 210 -16.71 11.98 23.30
C LEU A 210 -15.25 11.56 23.21
N GLY A 211 -14.33 12.49 23.43
CA GLY A 211 -12.91 12.19 23.33
C GLY A 211 -12.03 13.42 23.19
N ARG A 212 -10.90 13.26 22.53
CA ARG A 212 -9.89 14.28 22.30
C ARG A 212 -9.80 14.65 20.82
N MET A 213 -9.58 15.93 20.57
CA MET A 213 -9.48 16.54 19.25
C MET A 213 -8.18 17.34 19.13
N TRP A 214 -7.50 17.18 18.00
CA TRP A 214 -6.31 17.95 17.65
C TRP A 214 -6.62 18.92 16.53
N VAL A 215 -6.31 20.19 16.76
CA VAL A 215 -6.53 21.29 15.83
C VAL A 215 -5.19 21.90 15.45
N GLU A 216 -4.85 21.95 14.17
CA GLU A 216 -3.58 22.56 13.72
C GLU A 216 -3.59 24.09 13.87
N ASP A 217 -2.40 24.68 13.98
CA ASP A 217 -2.24 26.07 14.44
C ASP A 217 -2.26 27.17 13.36
N GLN A 218 -2.42 26.83 12.08
CA GLN A 218 -2.45 27.80 10.98
C GLN A 218 -3.89 28.12 10.55
N ASP A 219 -4.58 27.13 10.03
CA ASP A 219 -5.93 27.28 9.47
C ASP A 219 -7.02 26.74 10.42
N TYR A 220 -6.62 26.18 11.57
CA TYR A 220 -7.49 25.61 12.59
C TYR A 220 -8.29 24.39 12.12
N ASN A 221 -7.75 23.59 11.20
CA ASN A 221 -8.38 22.33 10.80
C ASN A 221 -8.22 21.27 11.89
N VAL A 222 -9.23 20.41 12.05
CA VAL A 222 -9.14 19.20 12.86
C VAL A 222 -8.32 18.15 12.11
N VAL A 223 -7.25 17.66 12.74
CA VAL A 223 -6.29 16.72 12.10
C VAL A 223 -6.31 15.31 12.70
N ARG A 224 -6.80 15.17 13.94
CA ARG A 224 -6.95 13.88 14.63
C ARG A 224 -8.15 13.93 15.58
N LEU A 225 -8.85 12.80 15.69
CA LEU A 225 -9.91 12.55 16.67
C LEU A 225 -9.62 11.22 17.36
N ASN A 226 -9.60 11.22 18.69
CA ASN A 226 -9.39 10.01 19.48
C ASN A 226 -10.50 9.90 20.52
N GLY A 227 -11.33 8.86 20.47
CA GLY A 227 -12.46 8.75 21.39
C GLY A 227 -13.50 7.75 20.94
N THR A 228 -14.75 7.97 21.34
CA THR A 228 -15.90 7.13 21.00
C THR A 228 -17.15 8.00 20.79
N TYR A 229 -18.29 7.39 20.54
CA TYR A 229 -19.58 8.08 20.52
C TYR A 229 -20.42 7.71 21.75
N SER A 230 -21.15 8.69 22.29
CA SER A 230 -21.93 8.58 23.52
C SER A 230 -23.16 9.49 23.49
N PRO A 231 -24.25 9.15 24.19
CA PRO A 231 -24.54 7.86 24.81
C PRO A 231 -24.80 6.77 23.75
N GLN A 232 -24.45 5.53 24.12
CA GLN A 232 -24.66 4.33 23.33
C GLN A 232 -26.16 3.96 23.27
N PRO A 233 -26.72 3.58 22.09
CA PRO A 233 -28.08 3.06 21.99
C PRO A 233 -28.18 1.67 22.65
N ARG A 234 -29.37 1.28 23.12
CA ARG A 234 -29.57 -0.03 23.80
C ARG A 234 -29.14 -1.25 22.98
N ASN A 235 -29.21 -1.18 21.64
CA ASN A 235 -29.00 -2.32 20.74
C ASN A 235 -27.82 -2.13 19.76
N ALA A 236 -26.94 -1.15 19.99
CA ALA A 236 -25.79 -0.90 19.12
C ALA A 236 -24.57 -0.56 19.96
N TYR A 237 -23.38 -0.91 19.48
CA TYR A 237 -22.11 -0.56 20.13
C TYR A 237 -21.41 0.54 19.34
N PHE A 238 -20.73 1.43 20.06
CA PHE A 238 -19.80 2.38 19.48
C PHE A 238 -18.40 1.99 19.92
N PHE A 239 -17.51 1.79 18.95
CA PHE A 239 -16.15 1.41 19.22
C PHE A 239 -15.27 2.64 19.42
N HIS A 240 -14.22 2.49 20.20
CA HIS A 240 -13.15 3.46 20.31
C HIS A 240 -12.40 3.56 18.99
N MET A 241 -12.04 4.78 18.64
CA MET A 241 -11.42 5.11 17.38
C MET A 241 -10.34 6.16 17.53
N ASP A 242 -9.34 6.06 16.68
CA ASP A 242 -8.29 7.04 16.45
C ASP A 242 -8.28 7.39 14.95
N SER A 243 -8.98 8.46 14.59
CA SER A 243 -9.11 8.95 13.22
C SER A 243 -8.05 10.00 12.92
N TRP A 244 -7.37 9.86 11.78
CA TRP A 244 -6.30 10.73 11.31
C TRP A 244 -6.62 11.32 9.95
N ARG A 245 -6.25 12.58 9.77
CA ARG A 245 -6.38 13.32 8.52
C ARG A 245 -5.03 13.77 7.99
N LEU A 246 -4.87 13.80 6.68
CA LEU A 246 -3.63 14.18 6.00
C LEU A 246 -3.85 15.46 5.17
N ASN A 247 -2.86 16.35 5.14
CA ASN A 247 -2.92 17.57 4.33
C ASN A 247 -2.42 17.30 2.91
N LEU A 248 -3.30 16.74 2.09
CA LEU A 248 -3.00 16.26 0.73
C LEU A 248 -3.41 17.27 -0.36
N VAL A 249 -4.20 18.27 0.02
CA VAL A 249 -4.63 19.37 -0.85
C VAL A 249 -4.57 20.70 -0.10
N PRO A 250 -4.44 21.83 -0.81
CA PRO A 250 -4.46 23.15 -0.19
C PRO A 250 -5.70 23.36 0.70
N GLY A 251 -5.46 23.88 1.91
CA GLY A 251 -6.50 24.26 2.86
C GLY A 251 -7.18 23.11 3.62
N TYR A 252 -7.22 21.88 3.11
CA TYR A 252 -7.99 20.80 3.74
C TYR A 252 -7.14 19.66 4.28
N TRP A 253 -7.56 19.13 5.43
CA TRP A 253 -7.05 17.91 6.03
C TRP A 253 -8.05 16.79 5.77
N VAL A 254 -7.70 15.88 4.88
CA VAL A 254 -8.60 14.86 4.35
C VAL A 254 -8.53 13.62 5.24
N PRO A 255 -9.66 13.03 5.68
CA PRO A 255 -9.65 11.77 6.41
C PRO A 255 -8.93 10.66 5.63
N SER A 256 -8.08 9.89 6.28
CA SER A 256 -7.30 8.85 5.56
C SER A 256 -7.19 7.56 6.33
N TYR A 257 -7.05 7.63 7.66
CA TYR A 257 -6.85 6.45 8.50
C TYR A 257 -7.77 6.49 9.70
N ILE A 258 -8.28 5.33 10.10
CA ILE A 258 -8.89 5.12 11.40
C ILE A 258 -8.32 3.84 11.97
N TYR A 259 -7.88 3.89 13.22
CA TYR A 259 -7.62 2.70 14.01
C TYR A 259 -8.75 2.51 15.02
N SER A 260 -9.22 1.28 15.20
CA SER A 260 -10.20 0.95 16.23
C SER A 260 -9.73 -0.24 17.03
N GLU A 261 -9.94 -0.20 18.34
CA GLU A 261 -9.57 -1.27 19.25
C GLU A 261 -10.58 -1.36 20.38
N GLU A 262 -10.95 -2.59 20.73
CA GLU A 262 -11.81 -2.90 21.86
C GLU A 262 -11.28 -4.10 22.63
N GLY A 263 -11.71 -4.18 23.89
CA GLY A 263 -11.48 -5.32 24.78
C GLY A 263 -10.32 -5.12 25.75
N ASP A 264 -10.51 -5.62 26.96
CA ASP A 264 -9.49 -5.70 28.01
C ASP A 264 -9.06 -7.16 28.23
N PHE A 265 -7.74 -7.42 28.24
CA PHE A 265 -7.14 -8.72 28.56
C PHE A 265 -6.66 -8.82 30.02
N SER A 266 -7.04 -7.87 30.88
CA SER A 266 -6.70 -7.87 32.30
C SER A 266 -7.31 -9.06 33.04
N LEU A 267 -6.63 -9.49 34.11
CA LEU A 267 -7.14 -10.50 35.03
C LEU A 267 -8.48 -9.95 35.58
N HIS A 268 -9.59 -10.66 35.32
CA HIS A 268 -11.00 -10.33 35.65
C HIS A 268 -11.82 -9.57 34.59
N SER A 269 -11.28 -9.31 33.40
CA SER A 269 -12.11 -8.74 32.32
C SER A 269 -13.26 -9.69 31.94
N LYS A 270 -14.47 -9.12 31.85
CA LYS A 270 -15.68 -9.80 31.33
C LYS A 270 -15.95 -9.42 29.88
N ASP A 271 -15.02 -8.70 29.23
CA ASP A 271 -15.20 -8.22 27.87
C ASP A 271 -15.35 -9.40 26.93
N LYS A 272 -16.49 -9.40 26.24
CA LYS A 272 -16.87 -10.49 25.34
C LYS A 272 -16.30 -10.30 23.94
N MET A 273 -15.66 -9.17 23.68
CA MET A 273 -15.20 -8.75 22.37
C MET A 273 -13.87 -8.01 22.51
N ALA A 274 -12.80 -8.63 22.02
CA ALA A 274 -11.50 -8.01 21.87
C ALA A 274 -11.13 -8.03 20.39
N PHE A 275 -10.87 -6.86 19.80
CA PHE A 275 -10.49 -6.76 18.39
C PHE A 275 -9.61 -5.55 18.13
N LYS A 276 -8.86 -5.61 17.03
CA LYS A 276 -8.18 -4.46 16.42
C LYS A 276 -8.63 -4.32 14.98
N ALA A 277 -8.74 -3.09 14.49
CA ALA A 277 -9.09 -2.81 13.11
C ALA A 277 -8.33 -1.61 12.56
N GLN A 278 -7.98 -1.70 11.28
CA GLN A 278 -7.48 -0.60 10.48
C GLN A 278 -8.49 -0.30 9.38
N THR A 279 -8.94 0.95 9.31
CA THR A 279 -9.70 1.48 8.19
C THR A 279 -8.84 2.47 7.41
N ARG A 280 -8.81 2.32 6.09
CA ARG A 280 -8.13 3.22 5.16
C ARG A 280 -9.10 3.76 4.14
N ILE A 281 -8.92 5.02 3.78
CA ILE A 281 -9.80 5.74 2.87
C ILE A 281 -8.94 6.42 1.80
N TRP A 282 -9.28 6.21 0.52
CA TRP A 282 -8.56 6.78 -0.62
C TRP A 282 -9.47 6.95 -1.84
N GLY A 283 -8.93 7.41 -2.96
CA GLY A 283 -9.69 7.68 -4.16
C GLY A 283 -10.61 8.90 -4.02
N TYR A 284 -10.20 9.89 -3.23
CA TYR A 284 -10.94 11.17 -3.15
C TYR A 284 -10.92 11.90 -4.49
N ASP A 285 -9.85 11.75 -5.25
CA ASP A 285 -9.69 12.33 -6.58
C ASP A 285 -9.19 11.27 -7.57
N LEU A 286 -10.04 10.26 -7.80
CA LEU A 286 -9.81 9.27 -8.84
C LEU A 286 -9.69 9.98 -10.18
N GLN A 287 -8.45 10.22 -10.60
CA GLN A 287 -8.10 10.71 -11.91
C GLN A 287 -8.60 9.65 -12.91
N LYS A 288 -9.74 9.89 -13.56
CA LYS A 288 -10.17 9.08 -14.71
C LYS A 288 -9.07 9.22 -15.75
N GLY A 289 -8.29 8.16 -15.95
CA GLY A 289 -6.95 8.22 -16.52
C GLY A 289 -6.81 9.13 -17.74
N GLY A 290 -5.83 10.04 -17.69
CA GLY A 290 -5.00 10.56 -18.78
C GLY A 290 -5.62 11.31 -19.97
N LYS A 291 -6.85 11.01 -20.38
CA LYS A 291 -7.39 11.46 -21.69
C LYS A 291 -7.88 12.91 -21.69
N ASP A 292 -8.33 13.43 -20.55
CA ASP A 292 -8.63 14.87 -20.43
C ASP A 292 -7.34 15.72 -20.36
N THR A 293 -6.23 15.11 -19.94
CA THR A 293 -4.90 15.75 -19.94
C THR A 293 -4.26 15.74 -21.32
N GLU A 294 -4.52 14.72 -22.14
CA GLU A 294 -4.10 14.70 -23.55
C GLU A 294 -4.68 15.89 -24.32
N LEU A 295 -5.97 16.21 -24.16
CA LEU A 295 -6.59 17.37 -24.82
C LEU A 295 -6.00 18.72 -24.37
N THR A 296 -5.43 18.80 -23.15
CA THR A 296 -4.81 20.02 -22.63
C THR A 296 -3.29 20.08 -22.88
N GLN A 297 -2.62 18.95 -23.10
CA GLN A 297 -1.18 18.87 -23.43
C GLN A 297 -0.86 18.83 -24.93
N VAL A 298 -1.86 18.65 -25.81
CA VAL A 298 -1.67 18.69 -27.28
C VAL A 298 -1.23 20.08 -27.83
N LEU A 299 -0.99 21.07 -26.97
CA LEU A 299 -0.48 22.39 -27.38
C LEU A 299 1.05 22.53 -27.45
N VAL A 300 1.86 21.50 -27.16
CA VAL A 300 3.34 21.62 -27.25
C VAL A 300 4.01 20.35 -27.76
N ASP A 301 3.87 20.04 -29.05
CA ASP A 301 5.00 19.77 -29.97
C ASP A 301 4.49 19.49 -31.40
N SER A 302 4.58 20.47 -32.30
CA SER A 302 4.29 20.29 -33.74
C SER A 302 5.46 19.64 -34.50
N THR A 303 6.42 19.07 -33.79
CA THR A 303 7.60 18.39 -34.37
C THR A 303 7.52 16.87 -34.38
N VAL A 304 6.45 16.28 -33.82
CA VAL A 304 6.20 14.83 -33.94
C VAL A 304 5.85 14.52 -35.40
N LYS A 305 6.82 14.00 -36.14
CA LYS A 305 6.56 13.46 -37.48
C LYS A 305 5.69 12.22 -37.33
N ASP A 306 4.53 12.24 -37.98
CA ASP A 306 3.74 11.05 -38.19
C ASP A 306 4.55 10.06 -39.05
N GLU A 307 5.06 9.00 -38.42
CA GLU A 307 5.78 7.91 -39.09
C GLU A 307 4.85 6.80 -39.61
N SER A 308 3.52 6.93 -39.41
CA SER A 308 2.53 6.00 -39.98
C SER A 308 2.63 5.81 -41.50
N PRO A 309 3.04 6.81 -42.33
CA PRO A 309 3.20 6.60 -43.78
C PRO A 309 4.34 5.64 -44.14
N THR A 310 5.25 5.36 -43.20
CA THR A 310 6.38 4.44 -43.38
C THR A 310 6.26 3.15 -42.58
N SER A 311 5.22 3.00 -41.74
CA SER A 311 5.01 1.78 -40.97
C SER A 311 4.46 0.67 -41.87
N GLN A 312 5.15 -0.47 -41.93
CA GLN A 312 4.63 -1.67 -42.57
C GLN A 312 3.57 -2.33 -41.67
N ASP A 313 2.59 -3.00 -42.28
CA ASP A 313 1.62 -3.80 -41.54
C ASP A 313 2.33 -4.80 -40.62
N ALA A 314 1.83 -4.93 -39.39
CA ALA A 314 2.37 -5.89 -38.44
C ALA A 314 2.19 -7.31 -38.98
N SER A 315 3.25 -8.13 -38.94
CA SER A 315 3.13 -9.56 -39.23
C SER A 315 2.14 -10.23 -38.27
N PRO A 316 1.51 -11.37 -38.63
CA PRO A 316 0.50 -12.03 -37.79
C PRO A 316 0.95 -12.27 -36.34
N LEU A 317 2.22 -12.63 -36.13
CA LEU A 317 2.79 -12.82 -34.80
C LEU A 317 2.99 -11.50 -34.04
N GLN A 318 3.42 -10.44 -34.73
CA GLN A 318 3.53 -9.10 -34.12
C GLN A 318 2.15 -8.56 -33.75
N ALA A 319 1.15 -8.70 -34.63
CA ALA A 319 -0.22 -8.31 -34.36
C ALA A 319 -0.80 -9.06 -33.14
N GLN A 320 -0.57 -10.37 -33.03
CA GLN A 320 -0.98 -11.14 -31.86
C GLN A 320 -0.36 -10.62 -30.55
N ARG A 321 0.91 -10.23 -30.58
CA ARG A 321 1.62 -9.66 -29.40
C ARG A 321 1.10 -8.28 -29.03
N GLN A 322 0.87 -7.42 -30.02
CA GLN A 322 0.25 -6.10 -29.81
C GLN A 322 -1.16 -6.25 -29.23
N TRP A 323 -1.93 -7.22 -29.70
CA TRP A 323 -3.27 -7.51 -29.18
C TRP A 323 -3.25 -7.98 -27.71
N GLN A 324 -2.28 -8.81 -27.33
CA GLN A 324 -2.07 -9.20 -25.94
C GLN A 324 -1.65 -8.01 -25.06
N GLN A 325 -0.80 -7.13 -25.58
CA GLN A 325 -0.40 -5.91 -24.86
C GLN A 325 -1.58 -4.98 -24.64
N GLN A 326 -2.43 -4.79 -25.65
CA GLN A 326 -3.64 -4.00 -25.51
C GLN A 326 -4.60 -4.59 -24.46
N ALA A 327 -4.76 -5.91 -24.41
CA ALA A 327 -5.55 -6.57 -23.37
C ALA A 327 -5.04 -6.28 -21.96
N GLU A 328 -3.72 -6.31 -21.80
CA GLU A 328 -3.03 -6.05 -20.55
C GLU A 328 -3.17 -4.57 -20.13
N ASP A 329 -2.92 -3.64 -21.05
CA ASP A 329 -3.04 -2.20 -20.79
C ASP A 329 -4.48 -1.82 -20.42
N ASN A 330 -5.48 -2.38 -21.11
CA ASN A 330 -6.90 -2.19 -20.80
C ASN A 330 -7.25 -2.61 -19.37
N VAL A 331 -6.73 -3.76 -18.91
CA VAL A 331 -6.98 -4.27 -17.55
C VAL A 331 -6.31 -3.36 -16.53
N VAL A 332 -5.05 -2.97 -16.75
CA VAL A 332 -4.31 -2.09 -15.83
C VAL A 332 -4.97 -0.71 -15.75
N GLU A 333 -5.35 -0.12 -16.88
CA GLU A 333 -6.09 1.16 -16.95
C GLU A 333 -7.42 1.03 -16.19
N ARG A 334 -8.16 -0.07 -16.39
CA ARG A 334 -9.45 -0.31 -15.72
C ARG A 334 -9.30 -0.40 -14.20
N LEU A 335 -8.30 -1.15 -13.72
CA LEU A 335 -8.03 -1.34 -12.30
C LEU A 335 -7.53 -0.05 -11.65
N GLN A 336 -6.71 0.73 -12.34
CA GLN A 336 -6.26 2.04 -11.87
C GLN A 336 -7.44 3.04 -11.79
N ASN A 337 -8.27 3.12 -12.84
CA ASN A 337 -9.46 3.98 -12.85
C ASN A 337 -10.47 3.60 -11.76
N ALA A 338 -10.53 2.32 -11.37
CA ALA A 338 -11.36 1.85 -10.27
C ALA A 338 -10.80 2.20 -8.89
N GLY A 339 -9.56 2.71 -8.79
CA GLY A 339 -8.85 2.95 -7.53
C GLY A 339 -8.32 1.68 -6.86
N LEU A 340 -8.14 0.60 -7.63
CA LEU A 340 -7.63 -0.68 -7.11
C LEU A 340 -6.12 -0.83 -7.29
N ILE A 341 -5.55 -0.22 -8.33
CA ILE A 341 -4.10 -0.20 -8.57
C ILE A 341 -3.60 1.24 -8.47
N ALA A 342 -2.47 1.44 -7.80
CA ALA A 342 -1.81 2.73 -7.69
C ALA A 342 -1.34 3.22 -9.08
N PRO A 343 -1.36 4.53 -9.37
CA PRO A 343 -0.62 5.09 -10.50
C PRO A 343 0.87 4.72 -10.43
N GLU A 344 1.54 4.67 -11.58
CA GLU A 344 2.97 4.31 -11.62
C GLU A 344 3.82 5.22 -10.71
N GLY A 345 4.70 4.61 -9.92
CA GLY A 345 5.41 5.28 -8.84
C GLY A 345 6.73 4.62 -8.40
N GLU A 346 7.26 5.07 -7.26
CA GLU A 346 8.55 4.58 -6.74
C GLU A 346 8.51 3.12 -6.31
N VAL A 347 7.39 2.68 -5.73
CA VAL A 347 7.25 1.28 -5.27
C VAL A 347 7.35 0.31 -6.45
N ASP A 348 6.76 0.65 -7.60
CA ASP A 348 6.86 -0.15 -8.82
C ASP A 348 8.32 -0.30 -9.26
N LYS A 349 9.14 0.75 -9.17
CA LYS A 349 10.57 0.67 -9.51
C LYS A 349 11.35 -0.29 -8.59
N VAL A 350 10.97 -0.34 -7.32
CA VAL A 350 11.58 -1.29 -6.35
C VAL A 350 11.21 -2.72 -6.72
N LEU A 351 9.92 -2.98 -6.98
CA LEU A 351 9.45 -4.30 -7.44
C LEU A 351 10.14 -4.71 -8.76
N GLN A 352 10.21 -3.78 -9.72
CA GLN A 352 10.85 -3.98 -11.01
C GLN A 352 12.34 -4.30 -10.87
N THR A 353 13.03 -3.69 -9.89
CA THR A 353 14.45 -3.99 -9.63
C THR A 353 14.64 -5.46 -9.24
N VAL A 354 13.77 -5.99 -8.38
CA VAL A 354 13.82 -7.41 -7.97
C VAL A 354 13.50 -8.33 -9.16
N VAL A 355 12.49 -8.01 -9.97
CA VAL A 355 12.16 -8.76 -11.18
C VAL A 355 13.33 -8.74 -12.18
N ASN A 356 13.94 -7.58 -12.41
CA ASN A 356 15.09 -7.44 -13.31
C ASN A 356 16.28 -8.30 -12.84
N ASN A 357 16.56 -8.31 -11.53
CA ASN A 357 17.61 -9.17 -10.96
C ASN A 357 17.34 -10.65 -11.25
N LEU A 358 16.09 -11.10 -11.09
CA LEU A 358 15.69 -12.48 -11.43
C LEU A 358 15.87 -12.76 -12.92
N GLN A 359 15.45 -11.85 -13.81
CA GLN A 359 15.57 -12.02 -15.26
C GLN A 359 17.03 -12.08 -15.73
N ILE A 360 17.87 -11.16 -15.26
CA ILE A 360 19.28 -11.06 -15.65
C ILE A 360 20.04 -12.31 -15.21
N THR A 361 19.90 -12.71 -13.95
CA THR A 361 20.64 -13.85 -13.40
C THR A 361 20.19 -15.21 -13.95
N ASN A 362 18.98 -15.28 -14.49
CA ASN A 362 18.45 -16.48 -15.15
C ASN A 362 18.51 -16.43 -16.69
N ASN A 363 19.14 -15.41 -17.27
CA ASN A 363 19.25 -15.23 -18.72
C ASN A 363 17.89 -15.32 -19.44
N LEU A 364 16.85 -14.72 -18.86
CA LEU A 364 15.51 -14.74 -19.43
C LEU A 364 15.39 -13.70 -20.54
N ASP A 365 15.19 -14.17 -21.78
CA ASP A 365 14.85 -13.33 -22.94
C ASP A 365 13.35 -13.46 -23.24
N LEU A 366 12.57 -12.44 -22.85
CA LEU A 366 11.12 -12.42 -23.03
C LEU A 366 10.75 -11.50 -24.20
N PRO A 367 9.78 -11.90 -25.04
CA PRO A 367 9.42 -11.14 -26.24
C PRO A 367 8.73 -9.80 -25.94
N ARG A 368 8.26 -9.59 -24.70
CA ARG A 368 7.68 -8.35 -24.19
C ARG A 368 8.27 -8.05 -22.82
N PRO A 369 8.47 -6.77 -22.46
CA PRO A 369 9.01 -6.40 -21.15
C PRO A 369 8.05 -6.82 -20.03
N VAL A 370 8.62 -7.20 -18.88
CA VAL A 370 7.84 -7.43 -17.66
C VAL A 370 7.68 -6.11 -16.92
N ARG A 371 6.46 -5.82 -16.47
CA ARG A 371 6.13 -4.65 -15.65
C ARG A 371 5.68 -5.10 -14.26
N THR A 372 5.79 -4.22 -13.27
CA THR A 372 5.26 -4.46 -11.92
C THR A 372 4.33 -3.33 -11.50
N ARG A 373 3.21 -3.65 -10.86
CA ARG A 373 2.24 -2.68 -10.34
C ARG A 373 1.78 -3.03 -8.92
N VAL A 374 1.40 -2.02 -8.15
CA VAL A 374 0.89 -2.18 -6.78
C VAL A 374 -0.64 -2.11 -6.73
N MET A 375 -1.28 -3.15 -6.22
CA MET A 375 -2.69 -3.13 -5.83
C MET A 375 -2.83 -2.53 -4.43
N LEU A 376 -3.82 -1.66 -4.22
CA LEU A 376 -3.94 -0.82 -3.02
C LEU A 376 -4.52 -1.52 -1.79
N THR A 377 -5.08 -2.72 -1.96
CA THR A 377 -5.79 -3.47 -0.93
C THR A 377 -4.86 -4.32 -0.05
N SER A 378 -5.38 -4.77 1.09
CA SER A 378 -4.70 -5.52 2.15
C SER A 378 -4.65 -7.03 1.97
N PRO A 379 -5.64 -7.72 1.35
CA PRO A 379 -5.54 -9.16 1.16
C PRO A 379 -4.22 -9.52 0.48
N LEU A 380 -3.56 -10.58 0.95
CA LEU A 380 -2.24 -10.99 0.45
C LEU A 380 -2.43 -11.65 -0.92
N GLU A 381 -2.20 -10.88 -1.96
CA GLU A 381 -2.62 -11.25 -3.30
C GLU A 381 -1.55 -10.85 -4.32
N THR A 382 -1.29 -11.79 -5.23
CA THR A 382 -0.53 -11.57 -6.45
C THR A 382 -1.24 -12.20 -7.64
N PHE A 383 -0.99 -11.62 -8.80
CA PHE A 383 -1.38 -12.19 -10.08
C PHE A 383 -0.56 -11.56 -11.20
N SER A 384 -0.51 -12.24 -12.34
CA SER A 384 0.01 -11.68 -13.58
C SER A 384 -1.11 -11.40 -14.57
N VAL A 385 -1.01 -10.25 -15.24
CA VAL A 385 -1.85 -9.86 -16.37
C VAL A 385 -0.94 -9.68 -17.57
N GLY A 386 -0.90 -10.66 -18.47
CA GLY A 386 0.05 -10.62 -19.59
C GLY A 386 1.46 -10.64 -19.04
N ASN A 387 2.25 -9.59 -19.30
CA ASN A 387 3.59 -9.44 -18.74
C ASN A 387 3.63 -8.46 -17.54
N THR A 388 2.50 -8.04 -16.99
CA THR A 388 2.44 -7.20 -15.79
C THR A 388 2.18 -8.03 -14.55
N ILE A 389 3.10 -8.00 -13.59
CA ILE A 389 2.95 -8.60 -12.26
C ILE A 389 2.29 -7.57 -11.33
N VAL A 390 1.21 -7.95 -10.66
CA VAL A 390 0.53 -7.11 -9.67
C VAL A 390 0.72 -7.72 -8.28
N VAL A 391 1.10 -6.88 -7.32
CA VAL A 391 1.30 -7.28 -5.90
C VAL A 391 0.48 -6.37 -5.00
N SER A 392 -0.26 -6.95 -4.05
CA SER A 392 -1.03 -6.17 -3.09
C SER A 392 -0.17 -5.43 -2.07
N ARG A 393 -0.64 -4.25 -1.66
CA ARG A 393 -0.04 -3.44 -0.60
C ARG A 393 0.14 -4.24 0.68
N GLY A 394 -0.89 -4.99 1.08
CA GLY A 394 -0.83 -5.81 2.28
C GLY A 394 0.25 -6.89 2.21
N LEU A 395 0.49 -7.50 1.04
CA LEU A 395 1.60 -8.44 0.87
C LEU A 395 2.96 -7.75 0.98
N ILE A 396 3.13 -6.58 0.36
CA ILE A 396 4.37 -5.80 0.48
C ILE A 396 4.63 -5.41 1.95
N ASP A 397 3.59 -5.07 2.72
CA ASP A 397 3.69 -4.69 4.13
C ASP A 397 4.26 -5.82 5.01
N VAL A 398 3.87 -7.07 4.77
CA VAL A 398 4.16 -8.19 5.68
C VAL A 398 5.44 -8.95 5.35
N LEU A 399 6.02 -8.74 4.17
CA LEU A 399 7.23 -9.46 3.75
C LEU A 399 8.44 -8.98 4.57
N PRO A 400 9.21 -9.89 5.20
CA PRO A 400 10.30 -9.50 6.11
C PRO A 400 11.50 -8.89 5.38
N ASP A 401 11.83 -9.37 4.18
CA ASP A 401 13.00 -8.93 3.43
C ASP A 401 12.81 -9.04 1.90
N GLU A 402 13.85 -8.63 1.15
CA GLU A 402 13.86 -8.66 -0.31
C GLU A 402 13.86 -10.10 -0.87
N ALA A 403 14.38 -11.10 -0.13
CA ALA A 403 14.39 -12.49 -0.59
C ALA A 403 12.97 -13.08 -0.55
N SER A 404 12.19 -12.77 0.48
CA SER A 404 10.76 -13.10 0.55
C SER A 404 9.97 -12.37 -0.54
N LEU A 405 10.30 -11.12 -0.85
CA LEU A 405 9.71 -10.40 -1.99
C LEU A 405 10.07 -11.06 -3.34
N ALA A 406 11.33 -11.45 -3.52
CA ALA A 406 11.76 -12.16 -4.71
C ALA A 406 11.04 -13.50 -4.87
N MET A 407 10.77 -14.22 -3.78
CA MET A 407 9.97 -15.45 -3.83
C MET A 407 8.59 -15.19 -4.43
N VAL A 408 7.87 -14.19 -3.91
CA VAL A 408 6.54 -13.80 -4.41
C VAL A 408 6.60 -13.41 -5.89
N LEU A 409 7.54 -12.54 -6.27
CA LEU A 409 7.67 -12.07 -7.65
C LEU A 409 8.12 -13.16 -8.62
N SER A 410 8.96 -14.11 -8.16
CA SER A 410 9.44 -15.22 -8.99
C SER A 410 8.34 -16.18 -9.41
N HIS A 411 7.30 -16.34 -8.57
CA HIS A 411 6.11 -17.14 -8.89
C HIS A 411 5.36 -16.56 -10.08
N GLU A 412 5.02 -15.27 -10.01
CA GLU A 412 4.30 -14.59 -11.09
C GLU A 412 5.18 -14.46 -12.35
N LEU A 413 6.48 -14.23 -12.19
CA LEU A 413 7.43 -14.27 -13.30
C LEU A 413 7.50 -15.65 -13.96
N ALA A 414 7.38 -16.73 -13.19
CA ALA A 414 7.34 -18.08 -13.73
C ALA A 414 6.09 -18.33 -14.59
N HIS A 415 4.92 -17.83 -14.22
CA HIS A 415 3.72 -17.85 -15.09
C HIS A 415 4.00 -17.17 -16.43
N ILE A 416 4.64 -16.00 -16.42
CA ILE A 416 4.99 -15.26 -17.64
C ILE A 416 5.98 -16.06 -18.51
N VAL A 417 7.03 -16.62 -17.89
CA VAL A 417 8.06 -17.39 -18.60
C VAL A 417 7.50 -18.68 -19.21
N LEU A 418 6.58 -19.34 -18.52
CA LEU A 418 5.90 -20.54 -19.01
C LEU A 418 4.81 -20.23 -20.04
N GLY A 419 4.50 -18.95 -20.26
CA GLY A 419 3.47 -18.52 -21.20
C GLY A 419 2.06 -18.86 -20.73
N HIS A 420 1.83 -18.99 -19.41
CA HIS A 420 0.52 -19.12 -18.80
C HIS A 420 -0.22 -17.79 -19.03
N ASN A 421 -0.92 -17.70 -20.15
CA ASN A 421 -1.42 -16.44 -20.66
C ASN A 421 -2.87 -16.17 -20.27
N LEU A 422 -3.16 -14.88 -20.17
CA LEU A 422 -4.52 -14.39 -20.19
C LEU A 422 -5.23 -14.72 -21.51
N GLY A 423 -6.49 -15.13 -21.40
CA GLY A 423 -7.36 -15.19 -22.57
C GLY A 423 -7.47 -13.83 -23.25
N SER A 424 -7.46 -13.80 -24.58
CA SER A 424 -7.57 -12.58 -25.42
C SER A 424 -8.87 -11.79 -25.24
N LYS A 425 -9.80 -12.27 -24.39
CA LYS A 425 -11.07 -11.63 -24.07
C LYS A 425 -10.92 -10.21 -23.53
N TYR A 426 -9.78 -9.86 -22.93
CA TYR A 426 -9.57 -8.54 -22.32
C TYR A 426 -9.08 -7.45 -23.31
N ALA A 427 -8.70 -7.83 -24.54
CA ALA A 427 -8.35 -6.87 -25.59
C ALA A 427 -9.56 -6.07 -26.12
N PHE A 428 -10.76 -6.60 -25.90
CA PHE A 428 -12.00 -6.01 -26.34
C PHE A 428 -12.47 -4.93 -25.36
N ASN A 429 -12.38 -3.66 -25.74
CA ASN A 429 -12.72 -2.52 -24.89
C ASN A 429 -14.17 -2.57 -24.37
N ASP A 430 -15.12 -3.08 -25.16
CA ASP A 430 -16.53 -3.23 -24.76
C ASP A 430 -16.67 -4.10 -23.50
N ARG A 431 -15.76 -5.06 -23.30
CA ARG A 431 -15.75 -5.93 -22.11
C ARG A 431 -15.16 -5.26 -20.87
N MET A 432 -14.61 -4.06 -21.01
CA MET A 432 -14.15 -3.21 -19.90
C MET A 432 -15.17 -2.14 -19.50
N LEU A 433 -16.27 -2.01 -20.25
CA LEU A 433 -17.34 -1.05 -19.98
C LEU A 433 -18.32 -1.60 -18.93
N PHE A 434 -17.86 -1.73 -17.69
CA PHE A 434 -18.68 -2.11 -16.53
C PHE A 434 -18.43 -1.16 -15.36
N ASN A 435 -19.34 -1.11 -14.39
CA ASN A 435 -19.21 -0.23 -13.22
C ASN A 435 -18.10 -0.70 -12.28
N ASP A 436 -17.41 0.23 -11.61
CA ASP A 436 -16.25 -0.05 -10.75
C ASP A 436 -16.55 -1.09 -9.68
N GLU A 437 -17.76 -1.09 -9.13
CA GLU A 437 -18.18 -2.03 -8.10
C GLU A 437 -18.09 -3.48 -8.62
N SER A 438 -18.42 -3.71 -9.88
CA SER A 438 -18.43 -5.05 -10.49
C SER A 438 -17.06 -5.57 -10.92
N THR A 439 -15.97 -4.89 -10.59
CA THR A 439 -14.62 -5.24 -11.06
C THR A 439 -14.20 -6.66 -10.68
N TYR A 440 -14.38 -7.07 -9.41
CA TYR A 440 -14.06 -8.43 -8.96
C TYR A 440 -14.97 -9.53 -9.53
N GLN A 441 -16.09 -9.16 -10.15
CA GLN A 441 -16.97 -10.13 -10.83
C GLN A 441 -16.59 -10.30 -12.30
N ASN A 442 -16.11 -9.24 -12.94
CA ASN A 442 -15.80 -9.22 -14.36
C ASN A 442 -14.33 -9.60 -14.67
N LEU A 443 -13.43 -9.35 -13.72
CA LEU A 443 -12.00 -9.66 -13.83
C LEU A 443 -11.61 -10.83 -12.94
N GLY A 444 -10.73 -11.68 -13.44
CA GLY A 444 -10.19 -12.83 -12.73
C GLY A 444 -9.01 -13.44 -13.49
N PHE A 445 -7.92 -13.66 -12.77
CA PHE A 445 -6.61 -14.08 -13.26
C PHE A 445 -6.16 -15.37 -12.58
N LYS A 446 -7.12 -16.21 -12.20
CA LYS A 446 -6.82 -17.49 -11.55
C LYS A 446 -6.31 -18.50 -12.58
N HIS A 447 -5.17 -19.09 -12.30
CA HIS A 447 -4.57 -20.21 -13.01
C HIS A 447 -5.11 -21.55 -12.51
N VAL A 448 -5.04 -22.56 -13.38
CA VAL A 448 -5.40 -23.94 -13.05
C VAL A 448 -4.29 -24.61 -12.20
N PRO A 449 -4.60 -25.64 -11.40
CA PRO A 449 -3.63 -26.25 -10.49
C PRO A 449 -2.33 -26.73 -11.17
N GLU A 450 -2.41 -27.23 -12.40
CA GLU A 450 -1.24 -27.70 -13.14
C GLU A 450 -0.29 -26.55 -13.53
N GLU A 451 -0.85 -25.38 -13.83
CA GLU A 451 -0.07 -24.17 -14.12
C GLU A 451 0.59 -23.63 -12.85
N GLU A 452 -0.11 -23.68 -11.71
CA GLU A 452 0.45 -23.28 -10.41
C GLU A 452 1.62 -24.18 -10.00
N GLU A 453 1.49 -25.50 -10.14
CA GLU A 453 2.57 -26.44 -9.81
C GLU A 453 3.80 -26.25 -10.73
N ALA A 454 3.57 -25.99 -12.02
CA ALA A 454 4.63 -25.71 -12.97
C ALA A 454 5.33 -24.38 -12.65
N ALA A 455 4.55 -23.34 -12.30
CA ALA A 455 5.07 -22.05 -11.89
C ALA A 455 5.90 -22.14 -10.60
N ASP A 456 5.43 -22.87 -9.58
CA ASP A 456 6.17 -23.12 -8.34
C ASP A 456 7.56 -23.73 -8.61
N LYS A 457 7.60 -24.80 -9.43
CA LYS A 457 8.86 -25.47 -9.80
C LYS A 457 9.81 -24.50 -10.49
N LYS A 458 9.30 -23.77 -11.48
CA LYS A 458 10.09 -22.80 -12.23
C LYS A 458 10.55 -21.64 -11.35
N ALA A 459 9.72 -21.15 -10.45
CA ALA A 459 10.03 -20.07 -9.52
C ALA A 459 11.18 -20.47 -8.58
N VAL A 460 11.15 -21.69 -8.03
CA VAL A 460 12.25 -22.22 -7.21
C VAL A 460 13.56 -22.28 -8.02
N ASP A 461 13.52 -22.68 -9.28
CA ASP A 461 14.70 -22.68 -10.15
C ASP A 461 15.22 -21.26 -10.40
N LEU A 462 14.31 -20.30 -10.64
CA LEU A 462 14.67 -18.89 -10.81
C LEU A 462 15.37 -18.33 -9.56
N LEU A 463 14.86 -18.66 -8.37
CA LEU A 463 15.41 -18.20 -7.09
C LEU A 463 16.78 -18.80 -6.80
N LYS A 464 16.98 -20.10 -7.08
CA LYS A 464 18.27 -20.78 -6.86
C LYS A 464 19.40 -20.18 -7.69
N ASN A 465 19.09 -19.67 -8.87
CA ASN A 465 20.05 -19.00 -9.76
C ASN A 465 20.10 -17.49 -9.57
N SER A 466 19.57 -16.96 -8.46
CA SER A 466 19.49 -15.53 -8.20
C SER A 466 20.39 -15.08 -7.04
N PRO A 467 20.56 -13.76 -6.83
CA PRO A 467 21.26 -13.21 -5.66
C PRO A 467 20.61 -13.58 -4.32
N TYR A 468 19.36 -14.06 -4.35
CA TYR A 468 18.57 -14.40 -3.16
C TYR A 468 18.76 -15.85 -2.69
N SER A 469 19.46 -16.68 -3.46
CA SER A 469 19.63 -18.13 -3.21
C SER A 469 20.12 -18.48 -1.79
N GLN A 470 20.94 -17.63 -1.17
CA GLN A 470 21.49 -17.83 0.17
C GLN A 470 20.55 -17.37 1.31
N LYS A 471 19.41 -16.75 0.99
CA LYS A 471 18.46 -16.19 1.97
C LYS A 471 17.04 -16.78 1.85
N LEU A 472 16.90 -17.92 1.18
CA LEU A 472 15.59 -18.56 0.99
C LEU A 472 14.98 -19.11 2.29
N ASP A 473 15.78 -19.25 3.35
CA ASP A 473 15.28 -19.61 4.69
C ASP A 473 14.25 -18.59 5.19
N THR A 474 14.47 -17.28 4.98
CA THR A 474 13.51 -16.25 5.40
C THR A 474 12.21 -16.35 4.60
N ALA A 475 12.30 -16.64 3.31
CA ALA A 475 11.13 -16.84 2.44
C ALA A 475 10.32 -18.06 2.90
N GLY A 476 10.97 -19.18 3.22
CA GLY A 476 10.29 -20.35 3.77
C GLY A 476 9.75 -20.13 5.19
N LEU A 477 10.40 -19.32 6.03
CA LEU A 477 9.88 -18.91 7.34
C LEU A 477 8.59 -18.09 7.20
N PHE A 478 8.54 -17.17 6.22
CA PHE A 478 7.33 -16.42 5.91
C PHE A 478 6.17 -17.36 5.53
N LEU A 479 6.41 -18.35 4.67
CA LEU A 479 5.42 -19.38 4.35
C LEU A 479 4.98 -20.19 5.58
N LYS A 480 5.91 -20.58 6.47
CA LYS A 480 5.53 -21.24 7.73
C LYS A 480 4.64 -20.35 8.59
N GLN A 481 4.93 -19.06 8.66
CA GLN A 481 4.14 -18.11 9.43
C GLN A 481 2.73 -17.93 8.85
N LEU A 482 2.60 -17.92 7.53
CA LEU A 482 1.30 -17.93 6.85
C LEU A 482 0.52 -19.22 7.17
N ALA A 483 1.17 -20.38 7.12
CA ALA A 483 0.54 -21.65 7.44
C ALA A 483 0.06 -21.73 8.91
N GLU A 484 0.86 -21.20 9.84
CA GLU A 484 0.51 -21.15 11.27
C GLU A 484 -0.69 -20.24 11.54
N ARG A 485 -0.74 -19.07 10.90
CA ARG A 485 -1.80 -18.07 11.12
C ARG A 485 -3.01 -18.26 10.21
N GLY A 486 -2.87 -19.02 9.12
CA GLY A 486 -3.85 -19.11 8.06
C GLY A 486 -5.27 -19.46 8.50
N PRO A 487 -5.49 -20.42 9.41
CA PRO A 487 -6.82 -20.73 9.92
C PRO A 487 -7.53 -19.56 10.61
N ALA A 488 -6.78 -18.63 11.21
CA ALA A 488 -7.30 -17.43 11.85
C ALA A 488 -7.44 -16.23 10.88
N LEU A 489 -6.69 -16.24 9.78
CA LEU A 489 -6.55 -15.11 8.86
C LEU A 489 -7.18 -15.36 7.47
N SER A 490 -8.34 -16.01 7.47
CA SER A 490 -9.03 -16.42 6.24
C SER A 490 -9.43 -15.25 5.33
N ALA A 491 -9.77 -14.09 5.88
CA ALA A 491 -10.15 -12.92 5.08
C ALA A 491 -8.92 -12.26 4.44
N LEU A 492 -7.80 -12.18 5.18
CA LEU A 492 -6.53 -11.65 4.68
C LEU A 492 -5.93 -12.53 3.58
N LEU A 493 -6.12 -13.84 3.64
CA LEU A 493 -5.59 -14.80 2.67
C LEU A 493 -6.55 -15.11 1.52
N ASN A 494 -7.77 -14.56 1.56
CA ASN A 494 -8.75 -14.73 0.50
C ASN A 494 -8.51 -13.74 -0.64
N THR A 495 -8.01 -14.25 -1.77
CA THR A 495 -7.71 -13.46 -2.95
C THR A 495 -8.95 -13.23 -3.82
N HIS A 496 -8.99 -12.09 -4.51
CA HIS A 496 -10.16 -11.66 -5.28
C HIS A 496 -9.98 -11.83 -6.79
N LEU A 497 -8.79 -11.52 -7.29
CA LEU A 497 -8.41 -11.53 -8.70
C LEU A 497 -7.50 -12.72 -9.04
N GLY A 498 -6.48 -12.99 -8.24
CA GLY A 498 -5.48 -14.05 -8.45
C GLY A 498 -5.74 -15.34 -7.65
N ASN A 499 -4.85 -16.32 -7.79
CA ASN A 499 -4.83 -17.51 -6.93
C ASN A 499 -4.52 -17.09 -5.47
N SER A 500 -4.82 -17.94 -4.49
CA SER A 500 -4.38 -17.72 -3.10
C SER A 500 -3.02 -18.36 -2.86
N LEU A 501 -2.24 -17.83 -1.91
CA LEU A 501 -1.02 -18.48 -1.43
C LEU A 501 -1.35 -19.72 -0.55
N THR A 502 -2.59 -19.79 -0.05
CA THR A 502 -3.07 -20.83 0.84
C THR A 502 -4.29 -21.57 0.29
N ASP A 503 -4.47 -22.81 0.71
CA ASP A 503 -5.68 -23.58 0.48
C ASP A 503 -6.89 -23.01 1.25
N LYS A 504 -8.06 -23.61 1.01
CA LYS A 504 -9.33 -23.23 1.66
C LYS A 504 -9.34 -23.45 3.19
N ARG A 505 -8.33 -24.11 3.74
CA ARG A 505 -8.16 -24.40 5.17
C ARG A 505 -7.04 -23.56 5.80
N GLY A 506 -6.40 -22.68 5.02
CA GLY A 506 -5.29 -21.82 5.45
C GLY A 506 -3.90 -22.48 5.40
N GLY A 507 -3.77 -23.69 4.84
CA GLY A 507 -2.49 -24.33 4.61
C GLY A 507 -1.79 -23.75 3.39
N VAL A 508 -0.49 -23.50 3.43
CA VAL A 508 0.26 -22.98 2.27
C VAL A 508 0.39 -24.05 1.18
N GLU A 509 -0.15 -23.76 -0.01
CA GLU A 509 -0.05 -24.65 -1.18
C GLU A 509 1.13 -24.27 -2.08
N ARG A 510 1.43 -22.98 -2.19
CA ARG A 510 2.50 -22.48 -3.08
C ARG A 510 3.88 -22.56 -2.45
N MET A 511 4.89 -22.83 -3.28
CA MET A 511 6.31 -22.81 -2.90
C MET A 511 6.63 -23.70 -1.69
N SER A 512 5.88 -24.80 -1.53
CA SER A 512 5.96 -25.71 -0.37
C SER A 512 7.35 -26.30 -0.12
N ILE A 513 8.18 -26.39 -1.16
CA ILE A 513 9.59 -26.80 -1.08
C ILE A 513 10.38 -25.85 -0.18
N LEU A 514 10.21 -24.53 -0.35
CA LEU A 514 10.92 -23.53 0.46
C LEU A 514 10.48 -23.57 1.92
N MET A 515 9.16 -23.71 2.14
CA MET A 515 8.60 -23.90 3.47
C MET A 515 9.19 -25.15 4.15
N SER A 516 9.30 -26.26 3.42
CA SER A 516 9.82 -27.51 3.96
C SER A 516 11.32 -27.45 4.30
N SER A 517 12.11 -26.70 3.52
CA SER A 517 13.54 -26.53 3.76
C SER A 517 13.88 -25.52 4.85
N ALA A 518 12.97 -24.60 5.18
CA ALA A 518 13.24 -23.54 6.15
C ALA A 518 13.36 -24.08 7.59
N PRO A 519 14.04 -23.35 8.49
CA PRO A 519 14.08 -23.66 9.91
C PRO A 519 12.69 -23.60 10.56
N ALA A 520 12.52 -24.21 11.74
CA ALA A 520 11.28 -24.10 12.49
C ALA A 520 11.03 -22.66 12.98
N LEU A 521 9.76 -22.29 13.14
CA LEU A 521 9.39 -21.05 13.82
C LEU A 521 9.77 -21.17 15.30
N ASP A 522 10.50 -20.19 15.80
CA ASP A 522 10.90 -20.08 17.19
C ASP A 522 10.50 -18.68 17.73
N PRO A 523 9.44 -18.60 18.55
CA PRO A 523 9.00 -17.32 19.12
C PRO A 523 10.07 -16.69 20.04
N ASN A 524 10.95 -17.49 20.64
CA ASN A 524 11.98 -17.01 21.56
C ASN A 524 13.20 -16.44 20.83
N LYS A 525 13.39 -16.78 19.55
CA LYS A 525 14.49 -16.28 18.73
C LYS A 525 14.15 -14.90 18.17
N LEU A 526 14.50 -13.83 18.88
CA LEU A 526 14.07 -12.45 18.54
C LEU A 526 14.54 -11.96 17.16
N ASP A 527 15.69 -12.44 16.67
CA ASP A 527 16.23 -12.14 15.35
C ASP A 527 15.51 -12.91 14.21
N GLN A 528 14.69 -13.91 14.54
CA GLN A 528 13.87 -14.61 13.56
C GLN A 528 12.55 -13.85 13.33
N ILE A 529 12.54 -13.00 12.30
CA ILE A 529 11.37 -12.25 11.85
C ILE A 529 10.79 -12.94 10.62
N ALA A 530 9.75 -13.75 10.81
CA ALA A 530 9.13 -14.52 9.74
C ALA A 530 8.14 -13.68 8.91
N ALA A 531 7.38 -12.79 9.54
CA ALA A 531 6.48 -11.85 8.89
C ALA A 531 6.42 -10.56 9.71
N LEU A 532 6.02 -9.47 9.06
CA LEU A 532 5.84 -8.15 9.66
C LEU A 532 4.35 -7.85 9.94
N PRO A 533 4.07 -6.85 10.80
CA PRO A 533 2.72 -6.34 10.99
C PRO A 533 2.19 -5.60 9.75
N LEU A 534 0.87 -5.50 9.65
CA LEU A 534 0.18 -4.82 8.56
C LEU A 534 0.31 -3.29 8.65
N GLY A 535 0.46 -2.64 7.50
CA GLY A 535 0.44 -1.19 7.36
C GLY A 535 1.75 -0.46 7.67
N GLY A 536 2.85 -1.20 7.80
CA GLY A 536 4.15 -0.66 8.20
C GLY A 536 5.10 -0.23 7.08
N ARG A 537 4.87 -0.61 5.81
CA ARG A 537 5.85 -0.37 4.73
C ARG A 537 5.36 0.53 3.62
N VAL A 538 4.10 0.42 3.22
CA VAL A 538 3.57 1.19 2.10
C VAL A 538 2.66 2.30 2.61
N LYS A 539 3.02 3.55 2.31
CA LYS A 539 2.18 4.71 2.55
C LYS A 539 1.38 5.03 1.29
N LEU A 540 0.07 5.13 1.47
CA LEU A 540 -0.90 5.48 0.43
C LEU A 540 -1.31 6.95 0.60
N ASN A 541 -1.14 7.73 -0.46
CA ASN A 541 -1.75 9.04 -0.59
C ASN A 541 -3.25 8.86 -0.87
N ALA A 542 -4.09 9.28 0.07
CA ALA A 542 -5.54 9.11 -0.04
C ALA A 542 -6.17 9.95 -1.17
N TRP A 543 -5.49 11.00 -1.64
CA TRP A 543 -6.05 11.91 -2.63
C TRP A 543 -5.87 11.40 -4.06
N ASP A 544 -4.62 11.11 -4.44
CA ASP A 544 -4.23 10.74 -5.81
C ASP A 544 -3.79 9.27 -5.97
N ASP A 545 -3.98 8.48 -4.92
CA ASP A 545 -3.75 7.03 -4.87
C ASP A 545 -2.30 6.58 -5.09
N ARG A 546 -1.33 7.52 -5.07
CA ARG A 546 0.08 7.17 -5.18
C ARG A 546 0.57 6.45 -3.93
N VAL A 547 1.50 5.52 -4.14
CA VAL A 547 2.15 4.77 -3.07
C VAL A 547 3.64 5.09 -2.98
N GLU A 548 4.13 5.17 -1.75
CA GLU A 548 5.55 5.33 -1.43
C GLU A 548 5.97 4.35 -0.32
N LEU A 549 7.26 4.00 -0.29
CA LEU A 549 7.81 3.21 0.81
C LEU A 549 8.07 4.11 2.03
N ILE A 550 7.62 3.65 3.19
CA ILE A 550 7.89 4.27 4.48
C ILE A 550 9.37 4.11 4.81
N LYS A 551 10.04 5.24 5.06
CA LYS A 551 11.45 5.30 5.45
C LYS A 551 11.54 5.47 6.97
N THR A 552 11.36 4.40 7.72
CA THR A 552 11.46 4.41 9.19
C THR A 552 12.64 3.55 9.64
N PRO A 553 13.48 4.01 10.59
CA PRO A 553 14.54 3.18 11.14
C PRO A 553 13.93 1.96 11.85
N PRO A 554 14.56 0.77 11.76
CA PRO A 554 14.08 -0.39 12.48
C PRO A 554 14.15 -0.15 14.00
N VAL A 555 13.11 -0.56 14.70
CA VAL A 555 13.06 -0.55 16.17
C VAL A 555 13.49 -1.92 16.68
N ALA A 556 14.26 -1.96 17.76
CA ALA A 556 14.72 -3.21 18.35
C ALA A 556 13.53 -4.03 18.89
N ILE A 557 13.45 -5.29 18.49
CA ILE A 557 12.50 -6.28 19.04
C ILE A 557 13.07 -6.73 20.39
N THR A 558 12.34 -6.45 21.47
CA THR A 558 12.74 -6.78 22.84
C THR A 558 12.02 -7.99 23.40
N SER A 559 10.92 -8.41 22.78
CA SER A 559 10.13 -9.56 23.16
C SER A 559 9.51 -10.27 21.96
N ALA A 560 9.07 -11.51 22.14
CA ALA A 560 8.31 -12.25 21.12
C ALA A 560 7.01 -11.52 20.72
N ARG A 561 6.43 -10.74 21.64
CA ARG A 561 5.20 -9.95 21.43
C ARG A 561 5.42 -8.81 20.43
N ASP A 562 6.62 -8.26 20.38
CA ASP A 562 6.94 -7.13 19.51
C ASP A 562 6.99 -7.53 18.02
N LYS A 563 7.05 -8.84 17.72
CA LYS A 563 7.11 -9.36 16.34
C LYS A 563 5.80 -9.14 15.57
N MET A 564 4.65 -9.29 16.24
CA MET A 564 3.31 -9.04 15.69
C MET A 564 3.10 -9.54 14.24
N PRO A 565 3.42 -10.81 13.92
CA PRO A 565 3.40 -11.29 12.54
C PRO A 565 1.97 -11.28 11.98
N LEU A 566 1.76 -10.56 10.87
CA LEU A 566 0.46 -10.41 10.20
C LEU A 566 -0.61 -9.74 11.06
N GLU A 567 -0.22 -9.00 12.10
CA GLU A 567 -1.17 -8.35 13.01
C GLU A 567 -1.45 -6.90 12.63
N VAL A 568 -2.66 -6.45 12.96
CA VAL A 568 -3.08 -5.06 12.86
C VAL A 568 -2.41 -4.21 13.93
N THR A 569 -1.88 -3.04 13.54
CA THR A 569 -1.21 -2.09 14.43
C THR A 569 -1.86 -0.69 14.39
N PRO A 570 -1.67 0.15 15.42
CA PRO A 570 -2.12 1.54 15.38
C PRO A 570 -1.46 2.39 14.30
N PHE A 571 -2.15 3.42 13.84
CA PHE A 571 -1.59 4.43 12.93
C PHE A 571 -1.02 5.62 13.69
N PHE A 572 0.21 6.01 13.34
CA PHE A 572 0.85 7.24 13.81
C PHE A 572 1.58 7.94 12.65
N PRO A 573 0.86 8.46 11.64
CA PRO A 573 1.50 9.13 10.52
C PRO A 573 2.23 10.40 10.99
N ARG A 574 3.46 10.60 10.49
CA ARG A 574 4.13 11.90 10.63
C ARG A 574 3.39 12.93 9.77
N LEU A 575 2.62 13.82 10.38
CA LEU A 575 1.88 14.84 9.65
C LEU A 575 2.83 15.91 9.11
N SER A 576 2.60 16.29 7.85
CA SER A 576 3.27 17.39 7.17
C SER A 576 2.23 18.22 6.44
N ARG A 577 2.52 19.49 6.19
CA ARG A 577 1.64 20.37 5.43
C ARG A 577 1.82 20.15 3.92
N TYR A 578 0.76 20.43 3.17
CA TYR A 578 0.76 20.37 1.72
C TYR A 578 1.83 21.30 1.17
N GLY A 579 2.57 20.82 0.16
CA GLY A 579 3.67 21.57 -0.46
C GLY A 579 4.91 21.75 0.43
N ALA A 580 4.93 21.21 1.65
CA ALA A 580 6.14 21.21 2.47
C ALA A 580 7.19 20.28 1.83
N VAL A 581 8.36 20.82 1.51
CA VAL A 581 9.50 20.01 1.12
C VAL A 581 9.94 19.23 2.36
N ALA A 582 9.88 17.91 2.30
CA ALA A 582 10.30 17.05 3.39
C ALA A 582 11.80 17.26 3.65
N ASN A 583 12.15 18.04 4.67
CA ASN A 583 13.51 18.07 5.19
C ASN A 583 13.80 16.70 5.80
N THR A 584 14.55 15.88 5.08
CA THR A 584 14.95 14.51 5.45
C THR A 584 15.98 14.44 6.58
N GLN A 585 16.13 15.48 7.39
CA GLN A 585 17.19 15.61 8.40
C GLN A 585 16.74 15.92 9.83
N ALA A 586 15.45 15.88 10.17
CA ALA A 586 15.03 16.01 11.57
C ALA A 586 14.99 14.63 12.26
N PRO A 587 15.81 14.35 13.29
CA PRO A 587 15.66 13.14 14.09
C PRO A 587 14.30 13.15 14.79
N ALA A 588 13.64 11.99 14.82
CA ALA A 588 12.48 11.78 15.67
C ALA A 588 12.93 11.92 17.13
N THR A 589 12.65 13.06 17.75
CA THR A 589 12.79 13.20 19.21
C THR A 589 11.74 12.30 19.83
N ALA A 590 12.17 11.15 20.33
CA ALA A 590 11.35 10.30 21.17
C ALA A 590 10.80 11.14 22.31
N ALA A 591 9.47 11.21 22.43
CA ALA A 591 8.82 11.70 23.62
C ALA A 591 9.11 10.68 24.73
N ASN A 592 10.22 10.87 25.46
CA ASN A 592 10.41 10.25 26.76
C ASN A 592 9.39 10.86 27.71
N THR A 593 8.25 10.20 27.87
CA THR A 593 7.45 10.29 29.09
C THR A 593 8.19 9.52 30.19
N SER A 594 9.16 10.17 30.81
CA SER A 594 9.63 9.77 32.14
C SER A 594 8.52 10.03 33.15
N GLN A 595 8.13 8.98 33.87
CA GLN A 595 7.49 9.10 35.20
C GLN A 595 8.39 9.85 36.17
#